data_AF-A0AAW3YYB4-F1
#
_entry.id   AF-A0AAW3YYB4-F1
#
_cell.length_a   1.000
_cell.length_b   1.000
_cell.length_c   1.000
_cell.angle_alpha   90.00
_cell.angle_beta   90.00
_cell.angle_gamma   90.00
#
_symmetry.space_group_name_H-M   'P 1'
#
loop_
_entity.id
_entity.type
_entity.pdbx_description
1 polymer ?
#
loop_
_entity_poly.entity_id
_entity_poly.type
_entity_poly.pdbx_seq_one_letter_code
_entity_poly.pdbx_strand_id
1 'polypeptide(L)' 'MEWIKCSERLPEIRDDSVIVYFSHGSMDMVHIEDYFCDVPNGEDEHGNQLYIKPYEYRGITHWMDFPQSPTGE' A
#
# COMPACT_ATOMS: atom_id res chain seq x y z
N MET A 1 -8.34 -13.74 -7.83
CA MET A 1 -7.70 -12.46 -7.47
C MET A 1 -8.64 -11.36 -7.93
N GLU A 2 -9.01 -10.47 -7.03
CA GLU A 2 -9.95 -9.37 -7.27
C GLU A 2 -9.25 -8.05 -6.93
N TRP A 3 -9.50 -7.01 -7.73
CA TRP A 3 -9.01 -5.67 -7.45
C TRP A 3 -9.88 -5.01 -6.39
N ILE A 4 -9.25 -4.58 -5.30
CA ILE A 4 -9.90 -3.93 -4.16
C ILE A 4 -9.54 -2.46 -4.18
N LYS A 5 -10.52 -1.55 -4.11
CA LYS A 5 -10.24 -0.12 -3.99
C LYS A 5 -9.64 0.19 -2.63
N CYS A 6 -8.59 1.00 -2.59
CA CYS A 6 -7.98 1.43 -1.32
C CYS A 6 -8.98 2.18 -0.43
N SER A 7 -9.95 2.87 -1.02
CA SER A 7 -11.04 3.56 -0.31
C SER A 7 -12.06 2.62 0.34
N GLU A 8 -12.11 1.35 -0.09
CA GLU A 8 -13.00 0.33 0.49
C GLU A 8 -12.29 -0.47 1.57
N ARG A 9 -11.05 -0.90 1.27
CA ARG A 9 -10.23 -1.68 2.19
C ARG A 9 -8.75 -1.58 1.83
N LEU A 10 -7.90 -1.48 2.84
CA LEU A 10 -6.44 -1.59 2.71
C LEU A 10 -5.98 -3.04 2.97
N PRO A 11 -4.81 -3.46 2.45
CA PRO A 11 -4.22 -4.73 2.83
C PRO A 11 -3.92 -4.79 4.33
N GLU A 12 -3.88 -6.01 4.88
CA GLU A 12 -3.42 -6.24 6.25
C GLU A 12 -1.92 -5.96 6.34
N ILE A 13 -1.50 -5.19 7.34
CA ILE A 13 -0.08 -4.86 7.53
C ILE A 13 0.69 -6.11 7.98
N ARG A 14 1.56 -6.60 7.10
CA ARG A 14 2.44 -7.76 7.29
C ARG A 14 3.60 -7.71 6.29
N ASP A 15 4.65 -8.47 6.58
CA ASP A 15 5.81 -8.69 5.68
C ASP A 15 5.39 -9.56 4.48
N ASP A 16 4.74 -8.92 3.50
CA ASP A 16 4.22 -9.53 2.27
C ASP A 16 4.09 -8.47 1.17
N SER A 17 3.86 -8.92 -0.06
CA SER A 17 3.72 -8.07 -1.24
C SER A 17 2.30 -8.10 -1.79
N VAL A 18 1.91 -7.02 -2.47
CA VAL A 18 0.67 -6.94 -3.25
C VAL A 18 0.98 -6.39 -4.64
N ILE A 19 0.08 -6.64 -5.59
CA ILE A 19 0.07 -5.89 -6.85
C ILE A 19 -0.81 -4.66 -6.67
N VAL A 20 -0.34 -3.50 -7.14
CA VAL A 20 -1.06 -2.23 -7.05
C VAL A 20 -1.36 -1.64 -8.42
N TYR A 21 -2.43 -0.85 -8.52
CA TYR A 21 -2.80 -0.08 -9.71
C TYR A 21 -2.74 1.42 -9.41
N PHE A 22 -1.96 2.15 -10.19
CA PHE A 22 -1.78 3.59 -10.03
C PHE A 22 -2.83 4.38 -10.81
N SER A 23 -3.17 5.57 -10.32
CA SER A 23 -4.11 6.50 -10.97
C SER A 23 -3.67 6.92 -12.38
N HIS A 24 -2.38 6.83 -12.68
CA HIS A 24 -1.80 7.09 -14.00
C HIS A 24 -1.77 5.86 -14.93
N GLY A 25 -2.39 4.75 -14.54
CA GLY A 25 -2.69 3.62 -15.42
C GLY A 25 -1.65 2.52 -15.50
N SER A 26 -0.66 2.48 -14.59
CA SER A 26 0.32 1.39 -14.51
C SER A 26 0.06 0.46 -13.33
N MET A 27 0.80 -0.65 -13.28
CA MET A 27 0.79 -1.62 -12.18
C MET A 27 2.21 -1.93 -11.74
N ASP A 28 2.39 -2.26 -10.47
CA ASP A 28 3.67 -2.71 -9.90
C ASP A 28 3.45 -3.65 -8.70
N MET A 29 4.50 -4.37 -8.30
CA MET A 29 4.56 -5.10 -7.04
C MET A 29 5.16 -4.21 -5.96
N VAL A 30 4.52 -4.14 -4.80
CA VAL A 30 5.03 -3.36 -3.66
C VAL A 30 4.96 -4.16 -2.37
N HIS A 31 5.91 -3.90 -1.48
CA HIS A 31 5.87 -4.36 -0.09
C HIS A 31 4.78 -3.61 0.68
N ILE A 32 3.95 -4.34 1.44
CA ILE A 32 2.80 -3.75 2.13
C ILE A 32 3.24 -2.70 3.15
N GLU A 33 4.23 -3.00 3.99
CA GLU A 33 4.64 -2.08 5.06
C GLU A 33 5.24 -0.78 4.53
N ASP A 34 5.87 -0.82 3.35
CA ASP A 34 6.51 0.35 2.75
C ASP A 34 5.48 1.35 2.16
N TYR A 35 4.31 0.84 1.74
CA TYR A 35 3.33 1.63 0.99
C TYR A 35 2.02 1.87 1.74
N PHE A 36 1.64 0.99 2.67
CA PHE A 36 0.35 1.03 3.35
C PHE A 36 0.44 1.32 4.86
N CYS A 37 1.64 1.40 5.45
CA CYS A 37 1.82 1.88 6.82
C CYS A 37 1.86 3.42 6.91
N ASP A 38 1.51 3.92 8.09
CA ASP A 38 1.68 5.33 8.43
C ASP A 38 3.19 5.63 8.64
N VAL A 39 3.71 6.60 7.88
CA VAL A 39 5.12 7.02 7.96
C VAL A 39 5.20 8.37 8.67
N PRO A 40 6.09 8.55 9.67
CA PRO A 40 6.32 9.84 10.32
C PRO A 40 6.65 10.95 9.32
N ASN A 41 5.98 12.09 9.44
CA ASN A 41 6.13 13.25 8.56
C ASN A 41 6.31 14.56 9.34
N GLY A 42 7.26 14.55 10.29
CA GLY A 42 7.55 15.72 11.14
C GLY A 42 6.49 15.97 12.20
N GLU A 43 6.59 17.10 12.89
CA GLU A 43 5.69 17.49 13.97
C GLU A 43 4.89 18.74 13.59
N ASP A 44 3.70 18.90 14.17
CA ASP A 44 2.90 20.13 14.04
C ASP A 44 3.43 21.26 14.95
N GLU A 45 2.76 22.42 14.93
CA GLU A 45 3.13 23.60 15.74
C GLU A 45 3.03 23.37 17.25
N HIS A 46 2.41 22.27 17.69
CA HIS A 46 2.25 21.87 19.08
C HIS A 46 3.15 20.70 19.48
N GLY A 47 4.01 20.20 18.57
CA GLY A 47 4.89 19.07 18.80
C GLY A 47 4.22 17.69 18.67
N ASN A 48 3.03 17.60 18.05
CA ASN A 48 2.41 16.31 17.77
C ASN A 48 3.00 15.71 16.49
N GLN A 49 3.34 14.42 16.53
CA GLN A 49 3.82 13.68 15.36
C GLN A 49 2.73 13.60 14.27
N LEU A 50 3.06 14.09 13.08
CA LEU A 50 2.26 13.91 11.88
C LEU A 50 2.65 12.61 11.17
N TYR A 51 1.70 12.03 10.47
CA TYR A 51 1.89 10.83 9.66
C TYR A 51 1.35 11.03 8.25
N ILE A 52 1.98 10.38 7.28
CA ILE A 52 1.46 10.28 5.92
C ILE A 52 1.17 8.82 5.58
N LYS A 53 0.22 8.64 4.66
CA LYS A 53 -0.11 7.36 4.03
C LYS A 53 0.56 7.30 2.66
N PRO A 54 1.65 6.54 2.47
CA PRO A 54 2.43 6.56 1.23
C PRO A 54 1.59 6.18 -0.01
N TYR A 55 0.64 5.26 0.11
CA TYR A 55 -0.23 4.86 -1.00
C TYR A 55 -1.01 6.04 -1.61
N GLU A 56 -1.43 7.00 -0.78
CA GLU A 56 -2.14 8.21 -1.23
C GLU A 56 -1.20 9.12 -2.01
N TYR A 57 -0.02 9.40 -1.44
CA TYR A 57 1.00 10.23 -2.08
C TYR A 57 1.48 9.63 -3.40
N ARG A 58 1.59 8.30 -3.47
CA ARG A 58 2.02 7.55 -4.66
C ARG A 58 0.91 7.37 -5.69
N GLY A 59 -0.34 7.75 -5.38
CA GLY A 59 -1.46 7.63 -6.31
C GLY A 59 -1.93 6.18 -6.53
N ILE A 60 -1.78 5.31 -5.54
CA ILE A 60 -2.29 3.94 -5.60
C ILE A 60 -3.81 3.97 -5.38
N THR A 61 -4.55 3.34 -6.30
CA THR A 61 -6.02 3.36 -6.30
C THR A 61 -6.62 2.01 -5.94
N HIS A 62 -6.01 0.93 -6.41
CA HIS A 62 -6.46 -0.44 -6.17
C HIS A 62 -5.27 -1.33 -5.84
N TRP A 63 -5.54 -2.43 -5.16
CA TRP A 63 -4.58 -3.49 -4.90
C TRP A 63 -5.24 -4.85 -5.08
N MET A 64 -4.43 -5.88 -5.25
CA MET A 64 -4.85 -7.28 -5.19
C MET A 64 -3.75 -8.11 -4.54
N ASP A 65 -4.14 -9.24 -3.95
CA ASP A 65 -3.18 -10.21 -3.40
C ASP A 65 -2.15 -10.59 -4.45
N PHE A 66 -0.89 -10.69 -4.03
CA PHE A 66 0.15 -11.24 -4.89
C PHE A 66 -0.17 -12.70 -5.22
N PRO A 67 0.12 -13.17 -6.45
CA PRO A 67 -0.12 -14.54 -6.82
C PRO A 67 0.54 -15.52 -5.85
N GLN A 68 -0.16 -16.60 -5.52
CA GLN A 68 0.42 -17.69 -4.74
C GLN A 68 1.71 -18.14 -5.41
N SER A 69 2.77 -18.28 -4.61
CA SER A 69 4.03 -18.82 -5.10
C SER A 69 3.79 -20.19 -5.74
N PRO A 70 4.53 -20.55 -6.80
CA PRO A 70 4.48 -21.91 -7.32
C PRO A 70 4.85 -22.88 -6.20
N THR A 71 4.03 -23.91 -6.01
CA THR A 71 4.42 -25.06 -5.20
C THR A 71 5.44 -25.84 -6.02
N GLY A 72 6.71 -25.84 -5.61
CA GLY A 72 7.74 -26.64 -6.27
C GLY A 72 7.46 -28.14 -6.14
N GLU A 73 7.70 -28.87 -7.24
CA GLU A 73 8.08 -30.29 -7.20
C GLU A 73 9.58 -30.41 -6.90
#